data_AF-A0A952ULB0-F1
#
_entry.id   AF-A0A952ULB0-F1
#
_cell.length_a   1.000
_cell.length_b   1.000
_cell.length_c   1.000
_cell.angle_alpha   90.00
_cell.angle_beta   90.00
_cell.angle_gamma   90.00
#
_symmetry.space_group_name_H-M   'P 1'
#
loop_
_entity.id
_entity.type
_entity.pdbx_description
1 polymer ?
#
loop_
_entity_poly.entity_id
_entity_poly.type
_entity_poly.pdbx_seq_one_letter_code
_entity_poly.pdbx_strand_id
1 'polypeptide(L)'
;MRDWINRHSRFLYFVVTRLDRLRAANTRETVEVDIEAEGMRHAGFVRAVAVTDDLMGRVRARVGSRPIMAFDCAEAEPYNQAFRDISAHHRIAYWDDVARSVQAADARGEDVFAADGSHWNERGHDLAAQALAKHLRADLPPTPRRE
;
A
#
# COMPACT_ATOMS: atom_id res chain seq x y z
N MET A 1 -15.69 -23.68 3.18
CA MET A 1 -15.69 -24.33 1.85
C MET A 1 -14.31 -24.23 1.19
N ARG A 2 -13.70 -23.04 1.08
CA ARG A 2 -12.33 -22.86 0.55
C ARG A 2 -11.26 -23.70 1.25
N ASP A 3 -11.27 -23.79 2.58
CA ASP A 3 -10.28 -24.61 3.31
C ASP A 3 -10.39 -26.10 3.04
N TRP A 4 -11.61 -26.60 2.80
CA TRP A 4 -11.82 -27.98 2.39
C TRP A 4 -11.29 -28.21 0.97
N ILE A 5 -11.57 -27.29 0.03
CA ILE A 5 -11.08 -27.38 -1.35
C ILE A 5 -9.55 -27.32 -1.41
N ASN A 6 -8.92 -26.40 -0.66
CA ASN A 6 -7.46 -26.28 -0.60
C ASN A 6 -6.78 -27.57 -0.11
N ARG A 7 -7.40 -28.27 0.86
CA ARG A 7 -6.89 -29.54 1.39
C ARG A 7 -7.01 -30.72 0.41
N HIS A 8 -7.91 -30.66 -0.57
CA HIS A 8 -8.18 -31.77 -1.51
C HIS A 8 -7.66 -31.52 -2.92
N SER A 9 -7.59 -30.26 -3.37
CA SER A 9 -7.07 -29.92 -4.70
C SER A 9 -6.67 -28.44 -4.81
N ARG A 10 -5.36 -28.21 -4.98
CA ARG A 10 -4.80 -26.86 -5.24
C ARG A 10 -5.30 -26.27 -6.55
N PHE A 11 -5.58 -27.11 -7.56
CA PHE A 11 -6.11 -26.67 -8.84
C PHE A 11 -7.56 -26.17 -8.73
N LEU A 12 -8.43 -26.90 -8.04
CA LEU A 12 -9.81 -26.45 -7.80
C LEU A 12 -9.84 -25.22 -6.91
N TYR A 13 -8.97 -25.16 -5.90
CA TYR A 13 -8.80 -23.96 -5.08
C TYR A 13 -8.44 -22.75 -5.95
N PHE A 14 -7.46 -22.89 -6.84
CA PHE A 14 -7.07 -21.83 -7.77
C PHE A 14 -8.23 -21.37 -8.65
N VAL A 15 -8.99 -22.29 -9.26
CA VAL A 15 -10.15 -21.94 -10.12
C VAL A 15 -11.23 -21.22 -9.33
N VAL A 16 -11.63 -21.74 -8.17
CA VAL A 16 -12.68 -21.14 -7.33
C VAL A 16 -12.27 -19.75 -6.84
N THR A 17 -11.02 -19.58 -6.40
CA THR A 17 -10.51 -18.29 -5.92
C THR A 17 -10.54 -17.25 -7.05
N ARG A 18 -10.22 -17.66 -8.28
CA ARG A 18 -10.24 -16.77 -9.46
C ARG A 18 -11.67 -16.40 -9.89
N LEU A 19 -12.63 -17.33 -9.79
CA LEU A 19 -14.05 -17.07 -10.05
C LEU A 19 -14.66 -16.14 -9.00
N ASP A 20 -14.36 -16.36 -7.73
CA ASP A 20 -14.82 -15.49 -6.65
C ASP A 20 -14.27 -14.07 -6.82
N ARG A 21 -13.01 -13.94 -7.25
CA ARG A 21 -12.40 -12.64 -7.57
C ARG A 21 -13.12 -11.95 -8.73
N LEU A 22 -13.49 -12.66 -9.78
CA LEU A 22 -14.26 -12.09 -10.90
C LEU A 22 -15.66 -11.64 -10.48
N ARG A 23 -16.29 -12.35 -9.52
CA ARG A 23 -17.58 -11.94 -8.96
C ARG A 23 -17.45 -10.70 -8.07
N ALA A 24 -16.43 -10.65 -7.22
CA ALA A 24 -16.12 -9.48 -6.39
C ALA A 24 -15.72 -8.25 -7.21
N ALA A 25 -15.05 -8.44 -8.35
CA ALA A 25 -14.75 -7.35 -9.28
C ALA A 25 -16.02 -6.76 -9.95
N ASN A 26 -17.17 -7.47 -9.91
CA ASN A 26 -18.43 -7.03 -10.52
C ASN A 26 -19.42 -6.40 -9.52
N THR A 27 -19.09 -6.30 -8.23
CA THR A 27 -19.88 -5.51 -7.27
C THR A 27 -19.60 -4.02 -7.47
N ARG A 28 -20.43 -3.38 -8.29
CA ARG A 28 -20.39 -1.93 -8.64
C ARG A 28 -20.81 -0.97 -7.51
N GLU A 29 -21.11 -1.47 -6.31
CA GLU A 29 -21.65 -0.67 -5.20
C GLU A 29 -20.66 -0.60 -4.04
N THR A 30 -19.45 -0.11 -4.30
CA THR A 30 -18.50 0.18 -3.22
C THR A 30 -18.15 1.66 -3.20
N VAL A 31 -17.83 2.18 -2.02
CA VAL A 31 -17.46 3.60 -1.86
C VAL A 31 -16.20 3.93 -2.66
N GLU A 32 -15.32 2.96 -2.89
CA GLU A 32 -14.12 3.11 -3.70
C GLU A 32 -14.48 3.41 -5.15
N VAL A 33 -15.51 2.77 -5.72
CA VAL A 33 -15.99 3.05 -7.07
C VAL A 33 -16.54 4.48 -7.17
N ASP A 34 -17.31 4.91 -6.17
CA ASP A 34 -17.85 6.28 -6.10
C ASP A 34 -16.72 7.31 -5.97
N ILE A 35 -15.69 7.03 -5.15
CA ILE A 35 -14.52 7.89 -4.98
C ILE A 35 -13.67 7.93 -6.26
N GLU A 36 -13.47 6.81 -6.95
CA GLU A 36 -12.73 6.78 -8.21
C GLU A 36 -13.46 7.57 -9.31
N ALA A 37 -14.80 7.54 -9.32
CA ALA A 37 -15.62 8.30 -10.26
C ALA A 37 -15.66 9.80 -9.95
N GLU A 38 -15.83 10.17 -8.68
CA GLU A 38 -15.96 11.57 -8.26
C GLU A 38 -14.61 12.25 -7.98
N GLY A 39 -13.57 11.45 -7.74
CA GLY A 39 -12.22 11.85 -7.40
C GLY A 39 -12.14 12.61 -6.08
N MET A 40 -11.29 13.64 -6.06
CA MET A 40 -11.13 14.56 -4.91
C MET A 40 -12.40 15.34 -4.53
N ARG A 41 -13.52 15.17 -5.24
CA ARG A 41 -14.80 15.83 -4.94
C ARG A 41 -15.74 15.00 -4.06
N HIS A 42 -15.49 13.70 -3.90
CA HIS A 42 -16.34 12.86 -3.07
C HIS A 42 -16.29 13.34 -1.62
N ALA A 43 -17.44 13.71 -1.05
CA ALA A 43 -17.49 14.35 0.26
C ALA A 43 -16.92 13.47 1.39
N GLY A 44 -17.08 12.14 1.28
CA GLY A 44 -16.48 11.19 2.22
C GLY A 44 -14.95 11.18 2.12
N PHE A 45 -14.42 11.27 0.91
CA PHE A 45 -12.99 11.26 0.68
C PHE A 45 -12.34 12.58 1.12
N VAL A 46 -12.95 13.72 0.80
CA VAL A 46 -12.50 15.04 1.30
C VAL A 46 -12.40 15.06 2.82
N ARG A 47 -13.39 14.49 3.52
CA ARG A 47 -13.34 14.36 4.99
C ARG A 47 -12.20 13.46 5.44
N ALA A 48 -12.00 12.31 4.79
CA ALA A 48 -10.92 11.38 5.12
C ALA A 48 -9.53 12.02 4.93
N VAL A 49 -9.34 12.77 3.84
CA VAL A 49 -8.11 13.54 3.58
C VAL A 49 -7.88 14.58 4.69
N ALA A 50 -8.90 15.36 5.04
CA ALA A 50 -8.80 16.37 6.09
C ALA A 50 -8.48 15.77 7.48
N VAL A 51 -9.09 14.63 7.82
CA VAL A 51 -8.79 13.92 9.07
C VAL A 51 -7.37 13.39 9.07
N THR A 52 -6.92 12.82 7.95
CA THR A 52 -5.55 12.29 7.83
C THR A 52 -4.52 13.41 7.93
N ASP A 53 -4.76 14.56 7.29
CA ASP A 53 -3.92 15.76 7.40
C ASP A 53 -3.77 16.21 8.87
N ASP A 54 -4.88 16.39 9.60
CA ASP A 54 -4.84 16.75 11.03
C ASP A 54 -4.05 15.73 11.88
N LEU A 55 -4.24 14.43 11.63
CA LEU A 55 -3.49 13.38 12.32
C LEU A 55 -1.99 13.46 12.02
N MET A 56 -1.59 13.62 10.75
CA MET A 56 -0.19 13.71 10.37
C MET A 56 0.47 15.00 10.89
N GLY A 57 -0.27 16.10 10.97
CA GLY A 57 0.15 17.32 11.66
C GLY A 57 0.46 17.08 13.14
N ARG A 58 -0.39 16.32 13.85
CA ARG A 58 -0.15 15.94 15.26
C ARG A 58 1.06 15.04 15.42
N VAL A 59 1.27 14.09 14.50
CA VAL A 59 2.47 13.24 14.49
C VAL A 59 3.71 14.10 14.30
N ARG A 60 3.72 15.00 13.32
CA ARG A 60 4.83 15.95 13.08
C ARG A 60 5.12 16.80 14.32
N ALA A 61 4.09 17.37 14.95
CA ALA A 61 4.26 18.16 16.16
C ALA A 61 4.87 17.36 17.32
N ARG A 62 4.47 16.10 17.50
CA ARG A 62 5.01 15.19 18.53
C ARG A 62 6.47 14.83 18.28
N VAL A 63 6.81 14.52 17.04
CA VAL A 63 8.12 14.00 16.64
C VAL A 63 9.17 15.12 16.54
N GLY A 64 8.73 16.35 16.29
CA GLY A 64 9.59 17.52 16.17
C GLY A 64 10.42 17.48 14.88
N SER A 65 11.72 17.70 15.01
CA SER A 65 12.67 17.75 13.89
C SER A 65 13.14 16.38 13.39
N ARG A 66 12.76 15.27 14.05
CA ARG A 66 13.18 13.95 13.58
C ARG A 66 12.56 13.65 12.21
N PRO A 67 13.31 13.03 11.28
CA PRO A 67 12.78 12.59 10.00
C PRO A 67 11.56 11.68 10.19
N ILE A 68 10.58 11.82 9.31
CA ILE A 68 9.46 10.88 9.17
C ILE A 68 9.44 10.48 7.71
N MET A 69 9.33 9.18 7.47
CA MET A 69 9.29 8.59 6.15
C MET A 69 7.96 7.84 5.99
N ALA A 70 7.36 7.96 4.83
CA ALA A 70 6.09 7.36 4.49
C ALA A 70 6.13 6.75 3.09
N PHE A 71 5.33 5.71 2.87
CA PHE A 71 5.14 5.07 1.58
C PHE A 71 3.73 4.46 1.56
N ASP A 72 3.15 4.32 0.37
CA ASP A 72 1.92 3.55 0.18
C ASP A 72 2.21 2.08 -0.11
N CYS A 73 1.25 1.23 0.25
CA CYS A 73 1.26 -0.19 -0.13
C CYS A 73 0.57 -0.44 -1.49
N ALA A 74 -0.16 0.54 -2.02
CA ALA A 74 -0.80 0.51 -3.33
C ALA A 74 -0.88 1.94 -3.91
N GLU A 75 -0.53 2.10 -5.18
CA GLU A 75 -0.57 3.40 -5.88
C GLU A 75 -1.93 3.69 -6.54
N ALA A 76 -3.03 3.40 -5.84
CA ALA A 76 -4.36 3.68 -6.36
C ALA A 76 -4.65 5.19 -6.29
N GLU A 77 -5.08 5.78 -7.40
CA GLU A 77 -5.56 7.16 -7.43
C GLU A 77 -7.07 7.21 -7.16
N PRO A 78 -7.58 8.22 -6.43
CA PRO A 78 -6.92 9.46 -6.00
C PRO A 78 -6.17 9.39 -4.65
N TYR A 79 -6.12 8.22 -4.03
CA TYR A 79 -5.59 8.04 -2.67
C TYR A 79 -4.09 8.36 -2.57
N ASN A 80 -3.31 7.88 -3.53
CA ASN A 80 -1.87 8.10 -3.58
C ASN A 80 -1.53 9.59 -3.71
N GLN A 81 -2.20 10.31 -4.61
CA GLN A 81 -2.03 11.76 -4.75
C GLN A 81 -2.31 12.49 -3.42
N ALA A 82 -3.44 12.19 -2.78
CA ALA A 82 -3.79 12.83 -1.52
C ALA A 82 -2.74 12.58 -0.42
N PHE A 83 -2.20 11.36 -0.33
CA PHE A 83 -1.19 11.03 0.67
C PHE A 83 0.18 11.67 0.38
N ARG A 84 0.55 11.82 -0.90
CA ARG A 84 1.71 12.61 -1.32
C ARG A 84 1.58 14.08 -0.90
N ASP A 85 0.40 14.67 -1.11
CA ASP A 85 0.13 16.07 -0.76
C ASP A 85 0.20 16.29 0.76
N ILE A 86 -0.42 15.41 1.56
CA ILE A 86 -0.33 15.45 3.03
C ILE A 86 1.12 15.31 3.49
N SER A 87 1.87 14.38 2.88
CA SER A 87 3.28 14.15 3.22
C SER A 87 4.11 15.41 2.94
N ALA A 88 3.92 16.05 1.79
CA ALA A 88 4.59 17.31 1.44
C ALA A 88 4.22 18.43 2.42
N HIS A 89 2.94 18.59 2.74
CA HIS A 89 2.42 19.60 3.67
C HIS A 89 3.10 19.52 5.05
N HIS A 90 3.33 18.32 5.57
CA HIS A 90 3.95 18.11 6.89
C HIS A 90 5.45 17.80 6.87
N ARG A 91 6.12 18.02 5.73
CA ARG A 91 7.55 17.73 5.54
C ARG A 91 7.90 16.30 5.93
N ILE A 92 7.14 15.35 5.41
CA ILE A 92 7.35 13.92 5.52
C ILE A 92 7.98 13.45 4.21
N ALA A 93 9.08 12.72 4.29
CA ALA A 93 9.71 12.15 3.11
C ALA A 93 8.81 11.02 2.57
N TYR A 94 8.33 11.18 1.34
CA TYR A 94 7.52 10.16 0.69
C TYR A 94 8.38 9.32 -0.26
N TRP A 95 8.40 8.01 -0.04
CA TRP A 95 9.14 7.05 -0.86
C TRP A 95 8.18 6.34 -1.81
N ASP A 96 8.19 6.76 -3.07
CA ASP A 96 7.22 6.39 -4.10
C ASP A 96 7.57 5.09 -4.86
N ASP A 97 8.70 4.46 -4.57
CA ASP A 97 9.16 3.26 -5.25
C ASP A 97 8.87 1.95 -4.50
N VAL A 98 8.41 2.01 -3.24
CA VAL A 98 8.18 0.82 -2.41
C VAL A 98 7.07 -0.06 -3.00
N ALA A 99 5.84 0.45 -3.16
CA ALA A 99 4.76 -0.30 -3.80
C ALA A 99 5.09 -0.66 -5.26
N ARG A 100 5.73 0.26 -6.00
CA ARG A 100 6.13 0.02 -7.40
C ARG A 100 7.05 -1.17 -7.55
N SER A 101 7.97 -1.39 -6.59
CA SER A 101 8.88 -2.53 -6.64
C SER A 101 8.14 -3.87 -6.62
N VAL A 102 7.06 -3.96 -5.83
CA VAL A 102 6.20 -5.14 -5.73
C VAL A 102 5.31 -5.27 -6.95
N GLN A 103 4.65 -4.19 -7.37
CA GLN A 103 3.79 -4.18 -8.56
C GLN A 103 4.56 -4.53 -9.84
N ALA A 104 5.79 -4.04 -9.98
CA ALA A 104 6.63 -4.37 -11.11
C ALA A 104 7.03 -5.85 -11.13
N ALA A 105 7.17 -6.49 -9.97
CA ALA A 105 7.42 -7.94 -9.88
C ALA A 105 6.18 -8.75 -10.25
N ASP A 106 5.00 -8.36 -9.76
CA ASP A 106 3.72 -8.96 -10.17
C ASP A 106 3.50 -8.84 -11.69
N ALA A 107 3.78 -7.68 -12.28
CA ALA A 107 3.67 -7.45 -13.72
C ALA A 107 4.62 -8.35 -14.55
N ARG A 108 5.70 -8.86 -13.96
CA ARG A 108 6.59 -9.87 -14.57
C ARG A 108 6.14 -11.30 -14.32
N GLY A 109 5.06 -11.51 -13.57
CA GLY A 109 4.51 -12.81 -13.21
C GLY A 109 5.14 -13.45 -11.97
N GLU A 110 5.87 -12.69 -11.15
CA GLU A 110 6.34 -13.19 -9.84
C GLU A 110 5.16 -13.33 -8.87
N ASP A 111 5.13 -14.41 -8.10
CA ASP A 111 4.12 -14.60 -7.04
C ASP A 111 4.50 -13.77 -5.81
N VAL A 112 3.98 -12.54 -5.72
CA VAL A 112 4.32 -11.56 -4.67
C VAL A 112 3.16 -11.22 -3.72
N PHE A 113 1.98 -11.77 -4.00
CA PHE A 113 0.79 -11.57 -3.19
C PHE A 113 0.39 -12.86 -2.46
N ALA A 114 -0.33 -12.71 -1.35
CA ALA A 114 -0.99 -13.80 -0.67
C ALA A 114 -2.15 -14.32 -1.52
N ALA A 115 -2.80 -15.40 -1.07
CA ALA A 115 -3.90 -16.03 -1.81
C ALA A 115 -5.13 -15.13 -2.00
N ASP A 116 -5.23 -14.03 -1.25
CA ASP A 116 -6.26 -13.00 -1.44
C ASP A 116 -5.97 -12.05 -2.61
N GLY A 117 -4.73 -12.04 -3.13
CA GLY A 117 -4.31 -11.18 -4.23
C GLY A 117 -4.17 -9.70 -3.84
N SER A 118 -4.06 -9.38 -2.56
CA SER A 118 -3.96 -7.98 -2.08
C SER A 118 -2.86 -7.80 -1.04
N HIS A 119 -2.74 -8.71 -0.07
CA HIS A 119 -1.65 -8.63 0.90
C HIS A 119 -0.35 -9.14 0.25
N TRP A 120 0.77 -8.51 0.57
CA TRP A 120 2.07 -9.03 0.15
C TRP A 120 2.37 -10.36 0.84
N ASN A 121 2.90 -11.32 0.08
CA ASN A 121 3.45 -12.54 0.67
C ASN A 121 4.91 -12.28 1.11
N GLU A 122 5.64 -13.34 1.49
CA GLU A 122 7.04 -13.24 1.88
C GLU A 122 7.91 -12.55 0.82
N ARG A 123 7.72 -12.90 -0.46
CA ARG A 123 8.46 -12.31 -1.57
C ARG A 123 8.10 -10.85 -1.79
N GLY A 124 6.82 -10.48 -1.68
CA GLY A 124 6.39 -9.08 -1.76
C GLY A 124 6.99 -8.24 -0.62
N HIS A 125 7.00 -8.77 0.61
CA HIS A 125 7.64 -8.11 1.75
C HIS A 125 9.17 -8.00 1.60
N ASP A 126 9.84 -8.99 1.03
CA ASP A 126 11.28 -8.94 0.73
C ASP A 126 11.61 -7.80 -0.26
N LEU A 127 10.84 -7.68 -1.35
CA LEU A 127 11.00 -6.58 -2.31
C LEU A 127 10.80 -5.20 -1.66
N ALA A 128 9.74 -5.05 -0.87
CA ALA A 128 9.49 -3.82 -0.13
C ALA A 128 10.64 -3.49 0.84
N ALA A 129 11.15 -4.50 1.56
CA ALA A 129 12.27 -4.33 2.48
C ALA A 129 13.55 -3.88 1.76
N GLN A 130 13.81 -4.38 0.55
CA GLN A 130 14.95 -3.96 -0.26
C GLN A 130 14.82 -2.49 -0.70
N ALA A 131 13.63 -2.06 -1.12
CA ALA A 131 13.35 -0.66 -1.45
C ALA A 131 13.54 0.26 -0.23
N LEU A 132 13.00 -0.12 0.94
CA LEU A 132 13.18 0.62 2.18
C LEU A 132 14.66 0.70 2.60
N ALA A 133 15.39 -0.41 2.51
CA ALA A 133 16.80 -0.47 2.86
C ALA A 133 17.66 0.45 1.97
N LYS A 134 17.31 0.61 0.69
CA LYS A 134 17.98 1.55 -0.22
C LYS A 134 17.84 2.99 0.29
N HIS A 135 16.62 3.42 0.64
CA HIS A 135 16.40 4.77 1.19
C HIS A 135 17.07 4.97 2.54
N LEU A 136 16.92 4.01 3.46
CA LEU A 136 17.54 4.10 4.78
C LEU A 136 19.06 4.27 4.71
N ARG A 137 19.74 3.58 3.77
CA ARG A 137 21.19 3.74 3.56
C ARG A 137 21.57 5.10 2.98
N ALA A 138 20.68 5.72 2.19
CA ALA A 138 20.91 7.04 1.61
C ALA A 138 20.64 8.16 2.62
N ASP A 139 19.57 8.01 3.42
CA ASP A 139 19.04 9.07 4.28
C ASP A 139 19.58 9.02 5.71
N LEU A 140 20.03 7.85 6.19
CA LEU A 140 20.60 7.69 7.53
C LEU A 140 22.12 7.50 7.46
N PRO A 141 22.92 8.32 8.17
CA PRO A 141 24.34 8.09 8.26
C PRO A 141 24.64 6.72 8.91
N PRO A 142 25.72 6.03 8.52
CA PRO A 142 26.11 4.79 9.16
C PRO A 142 26.27 5.03 10.66
N THR A 143 25.53 4.27 11.46
CA THR A 143 25.64 4.34 12.92
C THR A 143 27.04 3.85 13.31
N PRO A 144 27.86 4.65 14.02
CA PRO A 144 29.14 4.16 14.51
C PRO A 144 28.88 2.94 15.40
N ARG A 145 29.64 1.86 15.19
CA ARG A 145 29.56 0.68 16.06
C ARG A 145 29.91 1.14 17.49
N ARG A 146 29.08 0.78 18.45
CA ARG A 146 29.46 0.90 19.86
C ARG A 146 30.56 -0.13 20.10
N GLU A 147 31.75 0.36 20.44
CA GLU A 147 32.86 -0.44 20.99
C GLU A 147 32.50 -0.98 22.37
#